data_AF-A0A0J7KI33-F1
#
_entry.id   AF-A0A0J7KI33-F1
#
_cell.length_a   1.000
_cell.length_b   1.000
_cell.length_c   1.000
_cell.angle_alpha   90.00
_cell.angle_beta   90.00
_cell.angle_gamma   90.00
#
_symmetry.space_group_name_H-M   'P 1'
#
loop_
_entity.id
_entity.type
_entity.pdbx_description
1 polymer ?
#
loop_
_entity_poly.entity_id
_entity_poly.type
_entity_poly.pdbx_seq_one_letter_code
_entity_poly.pdbx_strand_id
1 'polypeptide(L)'
;MQLAKKNIFLENLKIDNIDCRRAMTGGLLLQIDGKDNQSKAEKLTDQLQNLFANNKSVKVYKPQQMAELRILGIDDTITCEDIARTVTETGDCRMTEVRTGPIRIAGRGMGTVWVRCPLIAANKLAGMGKIKVG
;
A
#
# COMPACT_ATOMS: atom_id res chain seq x y z
N MET A 1 -5.15 -21.16 4.05
CA MET A 1 -5.91 -20.80 5.27
C MET A 1 -5.56 -21.62 6.51
N GLN A 2 -5.43 -22.95 6.42
CA GLN A 2 -5.11 -23.76 7.62
C GLN A 2 -3.81 -23.32 8.32
N LEU A 3 -2.76 -22.97 7.56
CA LEU A 3 -1.52 -22.42 8.12
C LEU A 3 -1.72 -21.09 8.86
N ALA A 4 -2.55 -20.19 8.33
CA ALA A 4 -2.85 -18.91 9.00
C ALA A 4 -3.60 -19.16 10.32
N LYS A 5 -4.64 -20.00 10.31
CA LYS A 5 -5.40 -20.36 11.52
C LYS A 5 -4.55 -21.04 12.61
N LYS A 6 -3.51 -21.78 12.22
CA LYS A 6 -2.61 -22.48 13.16
C LYS A 6 -1.59 -21.56 13.83
N ASN A 7 -1.22 -20.46 13.19
CA ASN A 7 -0.11 -19.61 13.62
C ASN A 7 -0.54 -18.21 14.08
N ILE A 8 -1.78 -17.79 13.74
CA ILE A 8 -2.30 -16.48 14.09
C ILE A 8 -3.46 -16.65 15.07
N PHE A 9 -3.25 -16.18 16.29
CA PHE A 9 -4.24 -16.18 17.35
C PHE A 9 -4.98 -14.83 17.36
N LEU A 10 -6.28 -14.86 17.08
CA LEU A 10 -7.12 -13.66 16.98
C LEU A 10 -7.27 -12.93 18.32
N GLU A 11 -7.18 -13.66 19.43
CA GLU A 11 -7.21 -13.15 20.80
C GLU A 11 -6.08 -12.14 21.05
N ASN A 12 -4.87 -12.43 20.56
CA ASN A 12 -3.72 -11.53 20.68
C ASN A 12 -3.91 -10.22 19.90
N LEU A 13 -4.74 -10.26 18.85
CA LEU A 13 -5.09 -9.09 18.04
C LEU A 13 -6.34 -8.37 18.57
N LYS A 14 -6.96 -8.87 19.65
CA LYS A 14 -8.24 -8.41 20.18
C LYS A 14 -9.34 -8.36 19.11
N ILE A 15 -9.36 -9.37 18.23
CA ILE A 15 -10.36 -9.51 17.19
C ILE A 15 -11.38 -10.55 17.66
N ASP A 16 -12.59 -10.08 17.98
CA ASP A 16 -13.65 -10.91 18.56
C ASP A 16 -14.24 -11.86 17.51
N ASN A 17 -14.44 -11.37 16.29
CA ASN A 17 -14.95 -12.16 15.19
C ASN A 17 -14.34 -11.71 13.85
N ILE A 18 -14.13 -12.67 12.95
CA ILE A 18 -13.72 -12.41 11.57
C ILE A 18 -14.70 -13.11 10.65
N ASP A 19 -15.36 -12.35 9.79
CA ASP A 19 -16.10 -12.92 8.69
C ASP A 19 -15.16 -13.15 7.50
N CYS A 20 -15.16 -14.38 7.00
CA CYS A 20 -14.30 -14.80 5.90
C CYS A 20 -15.17 -15.13 4.70
N ARG A 21 -15.04 -14.34 3.64
CA ARG A 21 -15.79 -14.54 2.39
C ARG A 21 -14.85 -14.66 1.19
N ARG A 22 -15.36 -15.17 0.09
CA ARG A 22 -14.61 -15.24 -1.17
C ARG A 22 -14.83 -13.97 -1.97
N ALA A 23 -13.75 -13.31 -2.36
CA ALA A 23 -13.79 -12.13 -3.22
C ALA A 23 -14.06 -12.55 -4.67
N MET A 24 -14.59 -11.62 -5.47
CA MET A 24 -14.79 -11.83 -6.92
C MET A 24 -13.50 -12.18 -7.66
N THR A 25 -12.35 -11.74 -7.15
CA THR A 25 -11.02 -12.09 -7.66
C THR A 25 -10.59 -13.54 -7.38
N GLY A 26 -11.45 -14.32 -6.70
CA GLY A 26 -11.16 -15.68 -6.26
C GLY A 26 -10.36 -15.77 -4.96
N GLY A 27 -9.83 -14.63 -4.47
CA GLY A 27 -9.12 -14.52 -3.19
C GLY A 27 -10.05 -14.58 -1.97
N LEU A 28 -9.45 -14.49 -0.78
CA LEU A 28 -10.19 -14.46 0.48
C LEU A 28 -10.25 -13.03 1.02
N LEU A 29 -11.45 -12.60 1.40
CA LEU A 29 -11.71 -11.34 2.07
C LEU A 29 -11.97 -11.64 3.56
N LEU A 30 -11.15 -11.03 4.41
CA LEU A 30 -11.28 -11.11 5.86
C LEU A 30 -11.83 -9.79 6.36
N GLN A 31 -13.08 -9.79 6.81
CA GLN A 31 -13.74 -8.64 7.40
C GLN A 31 -13.61 -8.69 8.91
N ILE A 32 -13.17 -7.57 9.50
CA ILE A 32 -13.07 -7.37 10.94
C ILE A 32 -14.10 -6.31 11.31
N ASP A 33 -15.05 -6.70 12.16
CA ASP A 33 -16.08 -5.81 12.66
C ASP A 33 -15.66 -5.13 13.97
N GLY A 34 -16.37 -4.06 14.33
CA GLY A 34 -16.19 -3.35 15.60
C GLY A 34 -15.27 -2.13 15.55
N LYS A 35 -14.94 -1.61 16.73
CA LYS A 35 -14.07 -0.43 16.89
C LYS A 35 -12.61 -0.76 16.58
N ASP A 36 -11.88 0.23 16.09
CA ASP A 36 -10.47 0.13 15.69
C ASP A 36 -10.20 -0.94 14.63
N ASN A 37 -11.21 -1.27 13.83
CA ASN A 37 -11.16 -2.29 12.80
C ASN A 37 -10.01 -2.06 11.80
N GLN A 38 -9.73 -0.81 11.42
CA GLN A 38 -8.61 -0.47 10.54
C GLN A 38 -7.26 -0.85 11.16
N SER A 39 -7.01 -0.50 12.42
CA SER A 39 -5.76 -0.83 13.11
C SER A 39 -5.61 -2.34 13.32
N LYS A 40 -6.70 -3.03 13.68
CA LYS A 40 -6.71 -4.49 13.82
C LYS A 40 -6.46 -5.20 12.48
N ALA A 41 -7.08 -4.73 11.39
CA ALA A 41 -6.87 -5.25 10.05
C ALA A 41 -5.43 -5.05 9.58
N GLU A 42 -4.82 -3.92 9.94
CA GLU A 42 -3.43 -3.62 9.64
C GLU A 42 -2.47 -4.56 10.36
N LYS A 43 -2.65 -4.77 11.68
CA LYS A 43 -1.87 -5.75 12.45
C LYS A 43 -2.01 -7.17 11.92
N LEU A 44 -3.24 -7.58 11.56
CA LEU A 44 -3.47 -8.89 10.96
C LEU A 44 -2.78 -9.02 9.60
N THR A 45 -2.83 -7.97 8.78
CA THR A 45 -2.14 -7.91 7.48
C THR A 45 -0.64 -8.09 7.66
N ASP A 46 -0.04 -7.42 8.64
CA ASP A 46 1.39 -7.51 8.92
C ASP A 46 1.81 -8.92 9.35
N GLN A 47 1.06 -9.55 10.26
CA GLN A 47 1.34 -10.92 10.68
C GLN A 47 1.20 -11.92 9.54
N LEU A 48 0.18 -11.76 8.70
CA LEU A 48 -0.03 -12.61 7.53
C LEU A 48 1.07 -12.40 6.48
N GLN A 49 1.48 -11.15 6.22
CA GLN A 49 2.58 -10.85 5.30
C GLN A 49 3.89 -11.48 5.78
N ASN A 50 4.19 -11.39 7.09
CA ASN A 50 5.37 -12.01 7.68
C ASN A 50 5.33 -13.55 7.58
N LEU A 51 4.18 -14.14 7.88
CA LEU A 51 3.99 -15.59 7.81
C LEU A 51 4.14 -16.13 6.37
N PHE A 52 3.66 -15.37 5.38
CA PHE A 52 3.72 -15.76 3.97
C PHE A 52 4.88 -15.11 3.20
N ALA A 53 5.83 -14.45 3.87
CA ALA A 53 6.92 -13.70 3.21
C ALA A 53 7.73 -14.57 2.23
N ASN A 54 7.94 -15.84 2.58
CA ASN A 54 8.68 -16.80 1.75
C ASN A 54 7.83 -17.43 0.63
N ASN A 55 6.51 -17.20 0.63
CA ASN A 55 5.59 -17.81 -0.31
C ASN A 55 5.06 -16.79 -1.33
N LYS A 56 5.74 -16.70 -2.47
CA LYS A 56 5.39 -15.77 -3.57
C LYS A 56 4.00 -16.01 -4.19
N SER A 57 3.37 -17.16 -3.94
CA SER A 57 2.03 -17.47 -4.45
C SER A 57 0.91 -16.78 -3.66
N VAL A 58 1.20 -16.31 -2.44
CA VAL A 58 0.22 -15.67 -1.56
C VAL A 58 0.49 -14.18 -1.49
N LYS A 59 -0.49 -13.37 -1.89
CA LYS A 59 -0.46 -11.92 -1.73
C LYS A 59 -1.46 -11.53 -0.66
N VAL A 60 -0.98 -10.81 0.36
CA VAL A 60 -1.80 -10.30 1.45
C VAL A 60 -1.71 -8.78 1.42
N TYR A 61 -2.87 -8.11 1.42
CA TYR A 61 -2.95 -6.66 1.48
C TYR A 61 -4.26 -6.24 2.14
N LYS A 62 -4.25 -5.05 2.75
CA LYS A 62 -5.45 -4.39 3.28
C LYS A 62 -6.20 -3.74 2.10
N PRO A 63 -7.45 -4.13 1.80
CA PRO A 63 -8.25 -3.43 0.81
C PRO A 63 -8.47 -1.97 1.23
N GLN A 64 -8.14 -1.02 0.36
CA GLN A 64 -8.33 0.41 0.61
C GLN A 64 -8.49 1.17 -0.71
N GLN A 65 -9.03 2.39 -0.64
CA GLN A 65 -9.14 3.26 -1.80
C GLN A 65 -7.76 3.72 -2.23
N MET A 66 -7.47 3.54 -3.52
CA MET A 66 -6.21 3.92 -4.14
C MET A 66 -6.49 5.05 -5.14
N ALA A 67 -5.55 5.95 -5.30
CA ALA A 67 -5.58 7.02 -6.29
C ALA A 67 -4.27 7.05 -7.08
N GLU A 68 -4.34 7.74 -8.22
CA GLU A 68 -3.24 7.84 -9.17
C GLU A 68 -2.89 9.31 -9.37
N LEU A 69 -1.60 9.61 -9.27
CA LEU A 69 -1.01 10.94 -9.43
C LEU A 69 0.01 10.91 -10.56
N ARG A 70 0.18 12.06 -11.22
CA ARG A 70 1.26 12.28 -12.17
C ARG A 70 2.19 13.35 -11.61
N ILE A 71 3.45 12.99 -11.41
CA ILE A 71 4.50 13.90 -10.97
C ILE A 71 5.26 14.34 -12.22
N LEU A 72 5.48 15.65 -12.33
CA LEU A 72 6.13 16.32 -13.46
C LEU A 72 7.39 17.02 -12.96
N GLY A 73 8.32 17.33 -13.87
CA GLY A 73 9.51 18.12 -13.53
C GLY A 73 10.60 17.31 -12.82
N ILE A 74 10.70 16.02 -13.14
CA ILE A 74 11.66 15.11 -12.52
C ILE A 74 13.01 15.29 -13.20
N ASP A 75 14.06 15.49 -12.43
CA ASP A 75 15.43 15.57 -12.95
C ASP A 75 15.96 14.18 -13.33
N ASP A 76 16.95 14.09 -14.22
CA ASP A 76 17.47 12.82 -14.74
C ASP A 76 18.26 12.00 -13.69
N THR A 77 18.67 12.64 -12.59
CA THR A 77 19.32 12.00 -11.45
C THR A 77 18.36 11.23 -10.53
N ILE A 78 17.05 11.47 -10.63
CA ILE A 78 16.05 10.93 -9.70
C ILE A 78 15.57 9.55 -10.14
N THR A 79 15.56 8.60 -9.21
CA THR A 79 15.07 7.24 -9.45
C THR A 79 13.59 7.05 -9.08
N CYS A 80 12.98 5.96 -9.54
CA CYS A 80 11.62 5.58 -9.13
C CYS A 80 11.55 5.34 -7.62
N GLU A 81 12.61 4.77 -7.05
CA GLU A 81 12.75 4.48 -5.63
C GLU A 81 12.77 5.76 -4.79
N ASP A 82 13.46 6.80 -5.25
CA ASP A 82 13.49 8.12 -4.56
C ASP A 82 12.10 8.76 -4.53
N ILE A 83 11.37 8.66 -5.64
CA ILE A 83 9.99 9.14 -5.73
C ILE A 83 9.08 8.33 -4.80
N ALA A 84 9.18 7.01 -4.82
CA ALA A 84 8.37 6.14 -3.97
C ALA A 84 8.61 6.43 -2.48
N ARG A 85 9.88 6.65 -2.09
CA ARG A 85 10.26 7.03 -0.72
C ARG A 85 9.68 8.38 -0.32
N THR A 86 9.84 9.39 -1.18
CA THR A 86 9.28 10.73 -0.93
C THR A 86 7.77 10.70 -0.78
N VAL A 87 7.07 9.93 -1.62
CA VAL A 87 5.61 9.74 -1.57
C VAL A 87 5.20 9.03 -0.28
N THR A 88 5.96 8.02 0.15
CA THR A 88 5.75 7.28 1.39
C THR A 88 5.84 8.21 2.60
N GLU A 89 6.94 8.97 2.71
CA GLU A 89 7.21 9.89 3.82
C GLU A 89 6.24 11.07 3.85
N THR A 90 6.00 11.70 2.71
CA THR A 90 5.11 12.86 2.61
C THR A 90 3.65 12.46 2.78
N GLY A 91 3.26 11.35 2.15
CA GLY A 91 1.91 10.82 2.13
C GLY A 91 1.50 10.07 3.40
N ASP A 92 2.43 9.78 4.31
CA ASP A 92 2.21 8.98 5.52
C ASP A 92 1.54 7.63 5.20
N CYS A 93 2.13 6.93 4.23
CA CYS A 93 1.68 5.62 3.79
C CYS A 93 2.85 4.64 3.75
N ARG A 94 2.59 3.36 3.54
CA ARG A 94 3.65 2.34 3.53
C ARG A 94 4.24 2.18 2.14
N MET A 95 5.54 1.88 2.06
CA MET A 95 6.21 1.63 0.78
C MET A 95 5.53 0.52 -0.05
N THR A 96 4.98 -0.49 0.61
CA THR A 96 4.25 -1.60 -0.04
C THR A 96 2.92 -1.17 -0.69
N GLU A 97 2.40 0.00 -0.33
CA GLU A 97 1.16 0.58 -0.84
C GLU A 97 1.43 1.55 -2.00
N VAL A 98 2.69 1.93 -2.23
CA VAL A 98 3.10 2.84 -3.30
C VAL A 98 3.59 2.03 -4.50
N ARG A 99 3.13 2.40 -5.69
CA ARG A 99 3.63 1.87 -6.96
C ARG A 99 3.97 3.01 -7.89
N THR A 100 5.15 2.95 -8.48
CA THR A 100 5.60 3.90 -9.49
C THR A 100 5.62 3.21 -10.85
N GLY A 101 5.23 3.94 -11.89
CA GLY A 101 5.53 3.57 -13.27
C GLY A 101 6.98 3.92 -13.62
N PRO A 102 7.46 3.57 -14.82
CA PRO A 102 8.76 4.04 -15.27
C PRO A 102 8.75 5.56 -15.44
N ILE A 103 9.86 6.21 -15.09
CA ILE A 103 10.08 7.63 -15.40
C ILE A 103 10.18 7.77 -16.91
N ARG A 104 9.36 8.65 -17.48
CA ARG A 104 9.34 8.97 -18.91
C ARG A 104 9.89 10.36 -19.11
N ILE A 105 11.02 10.45 -19.82
CA ILE A 105 11.66 11.71 -20.18
C ILE A 105 10.97 12.27 -21.43
N ALA A 106 10.46 13.49 -21.35
CA ALA A 106 9.98 14.21 -22.53
C ALA A 106 11.16 14.90 -23.23
N GLY A 107 11.02 15.24 -24.52
CA GLY A 107 12.09 15.79 -25.36
C GLY A 107 12.72 17.13 -24.91
N ARG A 108 12.31 17.69 -23.76
CA ARG A 108 12.90 18.88 -23.11
C ARG A 108 13.61 18.59 -21.76
N GLY A 109 13.96 17.33 -21.49
CA GLY A 109 14.88 16.95 -20.41
C GLY A 109 14.23 16.55 -19.09
N MET A 110 13.09 17.14 -18.72
CA MET A 110 12.40 16.74 -17.47
C MET A 110 11.55 15.49 -17.64
N GLY A 111 11.68 14.59 -16.67
CA GLY A 111 10.92 13.37 -16.52
C GLY A 111 9.52 13.59 -15.97
N THR A 112 8.67 12.62 -16.24
CA THR A 112 7.32 12.49 -15.70
C THR A 112 7.14 11.06 -15.19
N VAL A 113 6.44 10.89 -14.07
CA VAL A 113 6.13 9.56 -13.54
C VAL A 113 4.68 9.50 -13.09
N TRP A 114 4.08 8.33 -13.29
CA TRP A 114 2.81 7.99 -12.69
C TRP A 114 3.04 7.26 -11.37
N VAL A 115 2.27 7.61 -10.35
CA VAL A 115 2.33 7.00 -9.02
C VAL A 115 0.93 6.60 -8.59
N ARG A 116 0.79 5.38 -8.07
CA ARG A 116 -0.41 4.90 -7.39
C ARG A 116 -0.13 4.75 -5.91
N CYS A 117 -0.96 5.36 -5.08
CA CYS A 117 -0.84 5.33 -3.62
C CYS A 117 -2.24 5.36 -2.96
N PRO A 118 -2.36 5.17 -1.64
CA PRO A 118 -3.65 5.32 -0.95
C PRO A 118 -4.27 6.71 -1.18
N LEU A 119 -5.60 6.77 -1.27
CA LEU A 119 -6.31 8.02 -1.57
C LEU A 119 -5.99 9.15 -0.57
N ILE A 120 -5.82 8.81 0.71
CA ILE A 120 -5.45 9.78 1.75
C ILE A 120 -4.08 10.40 1.46
N ALA A 121 -3.09 9.57 1.14
CA ALA A 121 -1.76 10.02 0.75
C ALA A 121 -1.81 10.88 -0.53
N ALA A 122 -2.57 10.45 -1.53
CA ALA A 122 -2.72 11.18 -2.77
C ALA A 122 -3.33 12.58 -2.57
N ASN A 123 -4.37 12.69 -1.75
CA ASN A 123 -5.01 13.98 -1.43
C ASN A 123 -4.04 14.92 -0.70
N LYS A 124 -3.23 14.39 0.22
CA LYS A 124 -2.20 15.17 0.93
C LYS A 124 -1.15 15.71 -0.04
N LEU A 125 -0.63 14.85 -0.91
CA LEU A 125 0.34 15.24 -1.95
C LEU A 125 -0.23 16.27 -2.92
N ALA A 126 -1.47 16.06 -3.40
CA ALA A 126 -2.14 16.99 -4.30
C ALA A 126 -2.39 18.35 -3.64
N GLY A 127 -2.75 18.38 -2.36
CA GLY A 127 -2.94 19.62 -1.60
C GLY A 127 -1.68 20.45 -1.43
N MET A 128 -0.49 19.82 -1.40
CA MET A 128 0.79 20.53 -1.38
C MET A 128 1.16 21.14 -2.74
N GLY A 129 0.69 20.57 -3.84
CA GLY A 129 0.93 21.00 -5.21
C GLY A 129 2.37 20.77 -5.74
N LYS A 130 3.37 20.73 -4.86
CA LYS A 130 4.77 20.42 -5.18
C LYS A 130 5.39 19.56 -4.08
N ILE A 131 6.29 18.66 -4.47
CA ILE A 131 7.11 17.86 -3.56
C ILE A 131 8.57 17.95 -3.98
N LYS A 132 9.48 17.88 -3.01
CA LYS A 132 10.92 17.83 -3.25
C LYS A 132 11.37 16.38 -3.16
N VAL A 133 12.08 15.91 -4.18
CA VAL A 133 12.66 14.56 -4.25
C VAL A 133 14.17 14.74 -4.34
N GLY A 134 14.93 14.12 -3.43
CA GLY A 134 16.38 14.31 -3.30
C GLY A 134 16.79 15.29 -2.20
#